data_AF-A0A1Y1SZG4-F1
#
_entry.id   AF-A0A1Y1SZG4-F1
#
_cell.length_a   1.000
_cell.length_b   1.000
_cell.length_c   1.000
_cell.angle_alpha   90.00
_cell.angle_beta   90.00
_cell.angle_gamma   90.00
#
_symmetry.space_group_name_H-M   'P 1'
#
loop_
_entity.id
_entity.type
_entity.pdbx_description
1 polymer ?
#
loop_
_entity_poly.entity_id
_entity_poly.type
_entity_poly.pdbx_seq_one_letter_code
_entity_poly.pdbx_strand_id
1 'polypeptide(L)' 'MKIIVPIDFSQSSKIGVEYAIKVAESLNSEIIFVHAYSCKKRS' A
#
# COMPACT_ATOMS: atom_id res chain seq x y z
N MET A 1 15.54 3.82 2.88
CA MET A 1 14.27 4.04 3.61
C MET A 1 13.20 3.18 2.96
N LYS A 2 12.14 2.79 3.68
CA LYS A 2 11.06 1.94 3.15
C LYS A 2 9.73 2.63 3.35
N ILE A 3 8.85 2.56 2.35
CA ILE A 3 7.51 3.15 2.37
C ILE A 3 6.49 2.02 2.37
N ILE A 4 5.63 1.96 3.39
CA ILE A 4 4.54 0.98 3.47
C ILE A 4 3.28 1.61 2.88
N VAL A 5 2.70 0.93 1.90
CA VAL A 5 1.48 1.37 1.23
C VAL A 5 0.38 0.34 1.46
N PRO A 6 -0.64 0.65 2.29
CA PRO A 6 -1.79 -0.22 2.45
C PRO A 6 -2.63 -0.22 1.17
N ILE A 7 -3.03 -1.40 0.72
CA ILE A 7 -3.89 -1.59 -0.45
C ILE A 7 -5.15 -2.36 -0.04
N ASP A 8 -6.31 -1.87 -0.46
CA ASP A 8 -7.61 -2.54 -0.30
C ASP A 8 -8.30 -2.76 -1.67
N PHE A 9 -7.56 -2.51 -2.76
CA PHE A 9 -8.00 -2.60 -4.16
C PHE A 9 -9.13 -1.63 -4.55
N SER A 10 -9.51 -0.69 -3.68
CA SER A 10 -10.42 0.41 -4.01
C SER A 10 -9.77 1.38 -4.99
N GLN A 11 -10.58 2.18 -5.68
CA GLN A 11 -10.06 3.26 -6.54
C GLN A 11 -9.22 4.27 -5.75
N SER A 12 -9.60 4.56 -4.50
CA SER A 12 -8.84 5.44 -3.61
C SER A 12 -7.46 4.87 -3.30
N SER A 13 -7.34 3.55 -3.05
CA SER A 13 -6.02 2.94 -2.83
C SER A 13 -5.13 3.01 -4.08
N LYS A 14 -5.68 2.89 -5.30
CA LYS A 14 -4.92 3.05 -6.55
C LYS A 14 -4.34 4.47 -6.70
N ILE A 15 -5.13 5.49 -6.39
CA ILE A 15 -4.66 6.87 -6.35
C ILE A 15 -3.52 7.01 -5.33
N GLY A 16 -3.68 6.41 -4.15
CA GLY A 16 -2.64 6.35 -3.11
C GLY A 16 -1.33 5.70 -3.60
N VAL A 17 -1.40 4.64 -4.41
CA VAL A 17 -0.23 4.01 -5.04
C VAL A 17 0.49 4.98 -5.97
N GLU A 18 -0.23 5.74 -6.81
CA GLU A 18 0.38 6.72 -7.71
C GLU A 18 1.15 7.80 -6.96
N TYR A 19 0.63 8.28 -5.83
CA TYR A 19 1.36 9.21 -4.95
C TYR A 19 2.58 8.55 -4.32
N ALA A 20 2.45 7.32 -3.81
CA ALA A 20 3.56 6.61 -3.18
C ALA A 20 4.72 6.36 -4.14
N ILE A 21 4.45 6.09 -5.42
CA ILE A 21 5.49 5.94 -6.47
C ILE A 21 6.30 7.22 -6.59
N LYS A 22 5.65 8.38 -6.75
CA LYS A 22 6.35 9.67 -6.90
C LYS A 22 7.22 9.99 -5.69
N VAL A 23 6.70 9.69 -4.48
CA VAL A 23 7.45 9.89 -3.23
C VAL A 23 8.65 8.93 -3.18
N ALA A 24 8.46 7.66 -3.51
CA ALA A 24 9.51 6.65 -3.51
C ALA A 24 10.65 6.97 -4.49
N GLU A 25 10.31 7.45 -5.69
CA GLU A 25 11.27 7.91 -6.70
C GLU A 25 12.12 9.07 -6.16
N SER A 26 11.48 10.08 -5.56
CA SER A 26 12.19 11.24 -5.00
C SER A 26 13.12 10.89 -3.84
N LEU A 27 12.81 9.79 -3.12
CA LEU A 27 13.52 9.36 -1.92
C LEU A 27 14.42 8.13 -2.17
N ASN A 28 14.54 7.67 -3.43
CA ASN A 28 15.20 6.43 -3.81
C ASN A 28 14.87 5.27 -2.84
N SER A 29 13.58 5.09 -2.58
CA SER A 29 13.06 4.23 -1.51
C SER A 29 12.29 3.03 -2.05
N GLU A 30 12.34 1.91 -1.32
CA GLU A 30 11.59 0.70 -1.62
C GLU A 30 10.12 0.86 -1.16
N ILE A 31 9.17 0.45 -2.00
CA ILE A 31 7.75 0.38 -1.64
C ILE A 31 7.40 -1.05 -1.21
N ILE A 32 6.73 -1.18 -0.07
CA ILE A 32 6.13 -2.43 0.40
C ILE A 32 4.62 -2.28 0.38
N PHE A 33 3.93 -3.05 -0.47
CA PHE A 33 2.48 -3.11 -0.48
C PHE A 33 1.97 -4.08 0.58
N VAL A 34 0.95 -3.66 1.33
CA VAL A 34 0.32 -4.47 2.38
C VAL A 34 -1.18 -4.55 2.14
N HIS A 35 -1.70 -5.77 2.00
CA HIS A 35 -3.12 -6.05 2.03
C HIS A 35 -3.46 -6.83 3.30
N ALA A 36 -4.45 -6.36 4.06
CA ALA A 36 -4.94 -7.05 5.25
C ALA A 36 -6.38 -7.51 5.02
N TYR A 37 -6.65 -8.77 5.33
CA TYR A 37 -8.00 -9.33 5.32
C TYR A 37 -8.25 -10.04 6.66
N SER A 38 -9.49 -10.00 7.14
CA SER A 38 -9.89 -10.70 8.37
C SER A 38 -10.55 -12.02 8.01
N CYS A 39 -10.07 -13.11 8.60
CA CYS A 39 -10.77 -14.38 8.59
C CYS A 39 -11.53 -14.52 9.91
N LYS A 40 -12.87 -14.54 9.86
CA LYS A 40 -13.68 -14.89 11.04
C LYS A 40 -13.56 -16.40 11.27
N LYS A 41 -13.03 -16.81 12.43
CA LYS A 41 -13.15 -18.22 12.87
C LYS A 41 -14.63 -18.51 13.10
N ARG A 42 -15.19 -19.51 12.40
CA ARG A 42 -16.51 -20.05 12.72
C ARG A 42 -16.37 -20.82 14.04
N SER A 43 -17.11 -20.39 15.06
CA SER A 43 -17.34 -21.12 16.31
C SER A 43 -18.23 -22.32 16.09
#